data_AF-A0A9Q3XBX6-F1
#
_entry.id   AF-A0A9Q3XBX6-F1
#
_cell.length_a   1.000
_cell.length_b   1.000
_cell.length_c   1.000
_cell.angle_alpha   90.00
_cell.angle_beta   90.00
_cell.angle_gamma   90.00
#
_symmetry.space_group_name_H-M   'P 1'
#
loop_
_entity.id
_entity.type
_entity.pdbx_description
1 polymer ?
#
loop_
_entity_poly.entity_id
_entity_poly.type
_entity_poly.pdbx_seq_one_letter_code
_entity_poly.pdbx_strand_id
1 'polypeptide(L)' 'MYRLTQIHQRIDERLRLEARKARPDGMEVLRLAALKARAKNALAVLTGRTVVPA' A
#
# COMPACT_ATOMS: atom_id res chain seq x y z
N MET A 1 -10.74 -11.13 -5.94
CA MET A 1 -10.82 -9.68 -6.21
C MET A 1 -11.07 -8.85 -4.94
N TYR A 2 -12.10 -9.13 -4.12
CA TYR A 2 -12.45 -8.29 -2.94
C TYR A 2 -11.39 -8.12 -1.85
N ARG A 3 -10.64 -9.19 -1.52
CA ARG A 3 -9.74 -9.18 -0.35
C ARG A 3 -8.52 -8.26 -0.52
N LEU A 4 -8.03 -8.08 -1.75
CA LEU A 4 -6.84 -7.27 -1.99
C LEU A 4 -7.16 -5.77 -2.07
N THR A 5 -8.35 -5.42 -2.57
CA THR A 5 -8.89 -4.05 -2.49
C THR A 5 -9.06 -3.62 -1.04
N GLN A 6 -9.55 -4.50 -0.18
CA GLN A 6 -9.67 -4.24 1.26
C GLN A 6 -8.30 -4.02 1.93
N ILE A 7 -7.27 -4.80 1.55
CA ILE A 7 -5.91 -4.58 2.05
C ILE A 7 -5.39 -3.20 1.64
N HIS A 8 -5.61 -2.81 0.38
CA HIS A 8 -5.20 -1.51 -0.14
C HIS A 8 -5.89 -0.35 0.60
N GLN A 9 -7.21 -0.46 0.82
CA GLN A 9 -7.97 0.54 1.57
C GLN A 9 -7.50 0.68 3.01
N ARG A 10 -7.21 -0.43 3.70
CA ARG A 10 -6.68 -0.40 5.09
C ARG A 10 -5.30 0.25 5.19
N ILE A 11 -4.44 0.04 4.19
CA ILE A 11 -3.12 0.69 4.14
C ILE A 11 -3.26 2.20 3.90
N ASP A 12 -4.15 2.61 2.98
CA ASP A 12 -4.44 4.02 2.71
C ASP A 12 -5.03 4.74 3.93
N GLU A 13 -5.92 4.08 4.65
CA GLU A 13 -6.50 4.61 5.88
C GLU A 13 -5.44 4.77 6.98
N ARG A 14 -4.55 3.78 7.17
CA ARG A 14 -3.43 3.89 8.10
C ARG A 14 -2.46 5.02 7.73
N LEU A 15 -2.15 5.21 6.45
CA LEU A 15 -1.33 6.32 5.98
C LEU A 15 -1.96 7.67 6.31
N ARG A 16 -3.28 7.81 6.09
CA ARG A 16 -4.01 9.04 6.44
C ARG A 16 -4.02 9.30 7.95
N LEU A 17 -4.16 8.25 8.75
CA LEU A 17 -4.13 8.37 10.21
C LEU A 17 -2.74 8.77 10.71
N GLU A 18 -1.68 8.17 10.16
CA GLU A 18 -0.28 8.50 10.49
C GLU A 18 0.06 9.94 10.11
N ALA A 19 -0.36 10.38 8.92
CA ALA A 19 -0.16 11.74 8.43
C ALA A 19 -0.92 12.80 9.24
N ARG A 20 -2.00 12.41 9.95
CA ARG A 20 -2.78 13.28 10.82
C ARG A 20 -2.23 13.37 12.24
N LYS A 21 -1.22 12.56 12.61
CA LYS A 21 -0.60 12.65 13.93
C LYS A 21 0.20 13.96 14.07
N ALA A 22 0.21 14.50 15.28
CA ALA A 22 1.03 15.67 15.61
C ALA A 22 2.53 15.43 15.43
N ARG A 23 2.97 14.17 15.52
CA ARG A 23 4.30 13.69 15.15
C ARG A 23 4.16 12.43 14.31
N PRO A 24 4.28 12.51 12.98
CA PRO A 24 4.24 11.34 12.11
C PRO A 24 5.49 10.48 12.33
N ASP A 25 5.31 9.16 12.40
CA ASP A 25 6.44 8.25 12.33
C ASP A 25 6.84 8.02 10.87
N GLY A 26 7.95 8.64 10.44
CA GLY A 26 8.47 8.51 9.08
C GLY A 26 8.80 7.06 8.69
N MET A 27 9.23 6.23 9.64
CA MET A 27 9.52 4.81 9.38
C MET A 27 8.23 4.02 9.17
N GLU A 28 7.18 4.32 9.92
CA GLU A 28 5.87 3.69 9.73
C GLU A 28 5.23 4.12 8.40
N VAL A 29 5.38 5.38 8.00
CA VAL A 29 4.96 5.87 6.68
C VAL A 29 5.68 5.12 5.55
N LEU A 30 7.01 4.97 5.64
CA LEU A 30 7.79 4.22 4.66
C LEU A 30 7.38 2.73 4.61
N ARG A 31 7.17 2.11 5.77
CA ARG A 31 6.70 0.73 5.88
C ARG A 31 5.34 0.55 5.21
N LEU A 32 4.38 1.45 5.47
CA LEU A 32 3.06 1.43 4.88
C LEU A 32 3.11 1.64 3.35
N ALA A 33 3.95 2.56 2.87
CA ALA A 33 4.16 2.80 1.45
C ALA A 33 4.74 1.57 0.73
N ALA A 34 5.73 0.89 1.33
CA ALA A 34 6.29 -0.35 0.81
C ALA A 34 5.25 -1.49 0.75
N LEU A 35 4.41 -1.62 1.78
CA LEU A 35 3.29 -2.57 1.78
C LEU A 35 2.28 -2.28 0.66
N LYS A 36 1.96 -1.00 0.42
CA LYS A 36 1.09 -0.57 -0.68
C LYS A 36 1.67 -0.95 -2.04
N ALA A 37 2.96 -0.70 -2.26
CA ALA A 37 3.65 -1.07 -3.50
C ALA A 37 3.64 -2.58 -3.73
N ARG A 38 3.89 -3.38 -2.69
CA ARG A 38 3.81 -4.85 -2.77
C ARG A 38 2.40 -5.34 -3.11
N ALA A 39 1.36 -4.77 -2.49
CA ALA A 39 -0.02 -5.11 -2.80
C ALA A 39 -0.40 -4.74 -4.25
N LYS A 40 0.06 -3.59 -4.75
CA LYS A 40 -0.12 -3.17 -6.14
C LYS A 40 0.59 -4.11 -7.12
N ASN A 41 1.81 -4.53 -6.82
CA ASN A 41 2.55 -5.49 -7.64
C ASN A 41 1.85 -6.86 -7.65
N ALA A 42 1.34 -7.33 -6.51
CA ALA A 42 0.54 -8.55 -6.44
C ALA A 42 -0.76 -8.45 -7.27
N LEU A 43 -1.45 -7.29 -7.27
CA LEU A 43 -2.58 -7.05 -8.17
C LEU A 43 -2.15 -7.09 -9.64
N ALA A 44 -1.05 -6.46 -9.98
CA ALA A 44 -0.56 -6.40 -11.35
C ALA A 44 -0.29 -7.81 -11.88
N VAL A 45 0.38 -8.65 -11.08
CA VAL A 45 0.60 -10.08 -11.38
C VAL A 45 -0.72 -10.84 -11.52
N LEU A 46 -1.65 -10.69 -10.57
CA LEU A 46 -2.96 -11.36 -10.60
C LEU A 46 -3.86 -10.91 -11.76
N THR A 47 -3.68 -9.69 -12.26
CA THR A 47 -4.46 -9.13 -13.38
C THR A 47 -3.78 -9.34 -14.73
N GLY A 48 -2.65 -10.07 -14.77
CA GLY A 48 -1.89 -10.30 -16.00
C GLY A 48 -1.26 -9.04 -16.59
N ARG A 49 -1.26 -7.93 -15.84
CA ARG A 49 -0.63 -6.68 -16.22
C ARG A 49 0.82 -6.75 -15.78
N THR A 50 1.66 -7.35 -16.61
CA THR A 50 3.12 -7.36 -16.46
C THR A 50 3.64 -5.93 -16.42
N VAL A 51 3.69 -5.33 -15.23
CA VAL A 51 4.55 -4.17 -15.01
C VAL A 51 5.93 -4.74 -14.74
N VAL A 52 6.71 -4.86 -15.81
CA VAL A 52 8.14 -5.20 -15.77
C VAL A 52 8.84 -4.14 -14.92
N PRO A 53 9.46 -4.48 -13.79
CA PRO A 53 10.44 -3.58 -13.18
C PRO A 53 11.74 -3.71 -13.99
N ALA A 54 12.17 -2.59 -14.57
CA ALA A 54 13.55 -2.40 -15.03
C ALA A 54 14.48 -2.19 -13.83
#